data_AF-A0A9W4T9W8-F1
#
_entry.id   AF-A0A9W4T9W8-F1
#
_cell.length_a   1.000
_cell.length_b   1.000
_cell.length_c   1.000
_cell.angle_alpha   90.00
_cell.angle_beta   90.00
_cell.angle_gamma   90.00
#
_symmetry.space_group_name_H-M   'P 1'
#
loop_
_entity.id
_entity.type
_entity.pdbx_description
1 polymer ?
#
loop_
_entity_poly.entity_id
_entity_poly.type
_entity_poly.pdbx_seq_one_letter_code
_entity_poly.pdbx_strand_id
1 'polypeptide(L)'
;PEEMPLSMFKTKLVKILSNTLGGISKFGIEHISAFPLRGYHTEKKPYIRISTWNHFDRYNALKAVRAVSIHTASDDLNCQYYYRKVAREKRLPLSSWATLSNYFYEYIQGGTYLLQISVDNYNPTSEDDYNNPLLSSALSRDRTLVLTWDIETYSSRKTGEVPNAKYEEDIVFMICMTVHWKDDPEPLKQICLVDVEIAPDPQLITIICGSQ
;
A
#
# COMPACT_ATOMS: atom_id res chain seq x y z
N PRO A 1 22.85 -33.30 -10.00
CA PRO A 1 21.41 -33.58 -9.80
C PRO A 1 20.88 -34.34 -11.01
N GLU A 2 20.33 -35.54 -10.81
CA GLU A 2 19.69 -36.30 -11.90
C GLU A 2 18.64 -35.41 -12.58
N GLU A 3 18.69 -35.33 -13.91
CA GLU A 3 17.70 -34.61 -14.71
C GLU A 3 16.35 -35.33 -14.59
N MET A 4 15.56 -34.92 -13.60
CA MET A 4 14.19 -35.39 -13.46
C MET A 4 13.39 -34.99 -14.71
N PRO A 5 12.69 -35.94 -15.35
CA PRO A 5 11.82 -35.63 -16.49
C PRO A 5 10.80 -34.55 -16.12
N LEU A 6 10.52 -33.63 -17.04
CA LEU A 6 9.59 -32.50 -16.82
C LEU A 6 8.20 -32.97 -16.35
N SER A 7 7.74 -34.13 -16.85
CA SER A 7 6.48 -34.75 -16.45
C SER A 7 6.49 -35.17 -14.98
N MET A 8 7.57 -35.80 -14.51
CA MET A 8 7.75 -36.18 -13.11
C MET A 8 7.84 -34.94 -12.21
N PHE A 9 8.57 -33.92 -12.65
CA PHE A 9 8.66 -32.65 -11.93
C PHE A 9 7.28 -32.00 -11.76
N LYS A 10 6.48 -31.95 -12.82
CA LYS A 10 5.13 -31.39 -12.80
C LYS A 10 4.22 -32.16 -11.84
N THR A 11 4.24 -33.49 -11.88
CA THR A 11 3.46 -34.33 -10.95
C THR A 11 3.85 -34.09 -9.50
N LYS A 12 5.16 -33.98 -9.21
CA LYS A 12 5.68 -33.67 -7.88
C LYS A 12 5.22 -32.28 -7.42
N LEU A 13 5.32 -31.27 -8.29
CA LEU A 13 4.89 -29.91 -8.01
C LEU A 13 3.39 -29.83 -7.71
N VAL A 14 2.55 -30.44 -8.55
CA VAL A 14 1.10 -30.51 -8.35
C VAL A 14 0.75 -31.13 -7.01
N LYS A 15 1.40 -32.24 -6.64
CA LYS A 15 1.19 -32.92 -5.36
C LYS A 15 1.51 -32.04 -4.15
N ILE A 16 2.64 -31.30 -4.22
CA ILE A 16 3.03 -30.37 -3.15
C ILE A 16 1.98 -29.26 -3.01
N LEU A 17 1.60 -28.65 -4.12
CA LEU A 17 0.64 -27.55 -4.14
C LEU A 17 -0.76 -27.99 -3.71
N SER A 18 -1.25 -29.13 -4.18
CA SER A 18 -2.57 -29.66 -3.80
C SER A 18 -2.64 -29.96 -2.31
N ASN A 19 -1.59 -30.54 -1.74
CA ASN A 19 -1.52 -30.83 -0.31
C ASN A 19 -1.46 -29.55 0.53
N THR A 20 -0.76 -28.52 0.03
CA THR A 20 -0.59 -27.25 0.74
C THR A 20 -1.85 -26.38 0.69
N LEU A 21 -2.53 -26.35 -0.46
CA LEU A 21 -3.65 -25.44 -0.72
C LEU A 21 -5.03 -26.08 -0.55
N GLY A 22 -5.08 -27.39 -0.28
CA GLY A 22 -6.33 -28.11 -0.06
C GLY A 22 -7.08 -28.48 -1.35
N GLY A 23 -6.38 -28.66 -2.47
CA GLY A 23 -6.96 -29.16 -3.72
C GLY A 23 -6.36 -28.56 -4.99
N ILE A 24 -6.61 -29.23 -6.12
CA ILE A 24 -6.11 -28.81 -7.44
C ILE A 24 -6.85 -27.60 -8.03
N SER A 25 -8.05 -27.28 -7.55
CA SER A 25 -8.85 -26.13 -8.00
C SER A 25 -8.36 -24.79 -7.43
N LYS A 26 -7.43 -24.82 -6.46
CA LYS A 26 -6.95 -23.63 -5.74
C LYS A 26 -5.80 -22.90 -6.44
N PHE A 27 -5.27 -23.49 -7.51
CA PHE A 27 -4.17 -22.91 -8.27
C PHE A 27 -4.29 -23.21 -9.77
N GLY A 28 -3.81 -22.28 -10.59
CA GLY A 28 -3.61 -22.47 -12.02
C GLY A 28 -2.16 -22.80 -12.34
N ILE A 29 -1.95 -23.52 -13.44
CA ILE A 29 -0.62 -23.84 -13.98
C ILE A 29 -0.55 -23.37 -15.41
N GLU A 30 0.44 -22.54 -15.73
CA GLU A 30 0.73 -22.06 -17.08
C GLU A 30 2.20 -22.35 -17.43
N HIS A 31 2.46 -22.78 -18.66
CA HIS A 31 3.82 -22.95 -19.19
C HIS A 31 4.21 -21.68 -19.94
N ILE A 32 5.30 -21.05 -19.52
CA ILE A 32 5.76 -19.78 -20.11
C ILE A 32 7.23 -19.88 -20.49
N SER A 33 7.68 -19.01 -21.40
CA SER A 33 9.10 -18.81 -21.67
C SER A 33 9.50 -17.39 -21.28
N ALA A 34 10.53 -17.25 -20.45
CA ALA A 34 10.98 -15.95 -19.93
C ALA A 34 12.51 -15.90 -19.80
N PHE A 35 13.07 -14.69 -19.75
CA PHE A 35 14.50 -14.53 -19.47
C PHE A 35 14.79 -14.80 -17.99
N PRO A 36 15.82 -15.59 -17.66
CA PRO A 36 16.23 -15.78 -16.27
C PRO A 36 16.68 -14.46 -15.64
N LEU A 37 16.33 -14.28 -14.36
CA LEU A 37 16.76 -13.09 -13.60
C LEU A 37 18.27 -13.09 -13.32
N ARG A 38 18.90 -14.27 -13.22
CA ARG A 38 20.31 -14.42 -12.86
C ARG A 38 21.16 -14.74 -14.08
N GLY A 39 22.17 -13.91 -14.31
CA GLY A 39 23.08 -14.01 -15.45
C GLY A 39 22.48 -13.43 -16.72
N TYR A 40 23.35 -13.16 -17.71
CA TYR A 40 22.93 -12.75 -19.03
C TYR A 40 22.56 -13.98 -19.86
N HIS A 41 21.38 -13.96 -20.49
CA HIS A 41 20.92 -15.01 -21.40
C HIS A 41 20.33 -14.34 -22.64
N THR A 42 20.77 -14.76 -23.83
CA THR A 42 20.24 -14.30 -25.12
C THR A 42 18.90 -14.95 -25.47
N GLU A 43 18.58 -16.07 -24.82
CA GLU A 43 17.37 -16.86 -25.08
C GLU A 43 16.49 -16.98 -23.83
N LYS A 44 15.18 -17.11 -24.06
CA LYS A 44 14.19 -17.38 -23.01
C LYS A 44 14.28 -18.84 -22.57
N LYS A 45 14.14 -19.08 -21.28
CA LYS A 45 14.07 -20.43 -20.70
C LYS A 45 12.63 -20.79 -20.33
N PRO A 46 12.27 -22.08 -20.33
CA PRO A 46 10.96 -22.54 -19.90
C PRO A 46 10.78 -22.36 -18.39
N TYR A 47 9.61 -21.87 -18.00
CA TYR A 47 9.16 -21.74 -16.62
C TYR A 47 7.74 -22.27 -16.45
N ILE A 48 7.42 -22.71 -15.24
CA ILE A 48 6.05 -23.00 -14.83
C ILE A 48 5.57 -21.82 -13.98
N ARG A 49 4.54 -21.12 -14.44
CA ARG A 49 3.85 -20.08 -13.67
C ARG A 49 2.71 -20.74 -12.89
N ILE A 50 2.64 -20.41 -11.60
CA ILE A 50 1.55 -20.82 -10.71
C ILE A 50 0.74 -19.59 -10.35
N SER A 51 -0.56 -19.62 -10.63
CA SER A 51 -1.52 -18.63 -10.12
C SER A 51 -2.26 -19.23 -8.92
N THR A 52 -2.63 -18.41 -7.95
CA THR A 52 -3.38 -18.83 -6.76
C THR A 52 -4.59 -17.94 -6.57
N TRP A 53 -5.56 -18.41 -5.77
CA TRP A 53 -6.80 -17.67 -5.52
C TRP A 53 -6.57 -16.35 -4.77
N ASN A 54 -5.67 -16.33 -3.79
CA ASN A 54 -5.34 -15.14 -3.01
C ASN A 54 -3.84 -15.08 -2.66
N HIS A 55 -3.44 -13.99 -2.02
CA HIS A 55 -2.04 -13.73 -1.65
C HIS A 55 -1.51 -14.60 -0.51
N PHE A 56 -2.38 -15.08 0.39
CA PHE A 56 -2.00 -16.04 1.44
C PHE A 56 -1.68 -17.42 0.84
N ASP A 57 -2.51 -17.90 -0.08
CA ASP A 57 -2.29 -19.15 -0.81
C ASP A 57 -0.99 -19.08 -1.60
N ARG A 58 -0.71 -17.94 -2.25
CA ARG A 58 0.56 -17.69 -2.93
C ARG A 58 1.75 -17.85 -1.97
N TYR A 59 1.67 -17.21 -0.80
CA TYR A 59 2.74 -17.27 0.21
C TYR A 59 2.97 -18.70 0.70
N ASN A 60 1.90 -19.42 1.04
CA ASN A 60 1.98 -20.81 1.50
C ASN A 60 2.54 -21.74 0.43
N ALA A 61 2.07 -21.60 -0.83
CA ALA A 61 2.59 -22.33 -1.97
C ALA A 61 4.10 -22.09 -2.18
N LEU A 62 4.52 -20.83 -2.17
CA LEU A 62 5.92 -20.47 -2.35
C LEU A 62 6.81 -21.05 -1.24
N LYS A 63 6.34 -20.97 0.02
CA LYS A 63 7.03 -21.54 1.18
C LYS A 63 7.17 -23.07 1.07
N ALA A 64 6.09 -23.77 0.71
CA ALA A 64 6.10 -25.23 0.57
C ALA A 64 7.02 -25.71 -0.55
N VAL A 65 7.02 -25.04 -1.71
CA VAL A 65 7.89 -25.36 -2.85
C VAL A 65 9.36 -25.14 -2.48
N ARG A 66 9.68 -24.06 -1.76
CA ARG A 66 11.06 -23.81 -1.30
C ARG A 66 11.53 -24.78 -0.22
N ALA A 67 10.64 -25.24 0.66
CA ALA A 67 10.97 -26.22 1.71
C ALA A 67 11.50 -27.55 1.13
N VAL A 68 11.10 -27.90 -0.09
CA VAL A 68 11.59 -29.09 -0.82
C VAL A 68 12.72 -28.77 -1.81
N SER A 69 13.39 -27.63 -1.64
CA SER A 69 14.54 -27.18 -2.47
C SER A 69 14.24 -27.02 -3.97
N ILE A 70 12.98 -26.76 -4.34
CA ILE A 70 12.66 -26.36 -5.71
C ILE A 70 13.02 -24.88 -5.89
N HIS A 71 13.78 -24.59 -6.94
CA HIS A 71 14.20 -23.23 -7.28
C HIS A 71 13.02 -22.44 -7.83
N THR A 72 12.84 -21.22 -7.34
CA THR A 72 11.75 -20.33 -7.75
C THR A 72 12.30 -19.05 -8.35
N ALA A 73 11.68 -18.56 -9.43
CA ALA A 73 12.00 -17.25 -10.01
C ALA A 73 11.44 -16.08 -9.18
N SER A 74 10.46 -16.34 -8.31
CA SER A 74 9.93 -15.39 -7.32
C SER A 74 10.56 -15.65 -5.96
N ASP A 75 10.98 -14.59 -5.29
CA ASP A 75 11.57 -14.60 -3.94
C ASP A 75 10.79 -13.81 -2.89
N ASP A 76 9.67 -13.24 -3.29
CA ASP A 76 8.77 -12.49 -2.43
C ASP A 76 8.00 -13.42 -1.46
N LEU A 77 8.64 -13.69 -0.32
CA LEU A 77 8.11 -14.41 0.84
C LEU A 77 7.32 -13.52 1.79
N ASN A 78 6.93 -12.31 1.38
CA ASN A 78 6.18 -11.39 2.21
C ASN A 78 4.69 -11.44 1.82
N CYS A 79 3.83 -11.84 2.75
CA CYS A 79 2.38 -11.82 2.55
C CYS A 79 1.75 -10.43 2.76
N GLN A 80 2.40 -9.54 3.52
CA GLN A 80 1.90 -8.21 3.90
C GLN A 80 2.02 -7.19 2.75
N TYR A 81 3.10 -7.24 1.96
CA TYR A 81 3.36 -6.25 0.90
C TYR A 81 3.05 -6.77 -0.51
N TYR A 82 2.00 -7.57 -0.65
CA TYR A 82 1.60 -8.15 -1.95
C TYR A 82 1.34 -7.10 -3.04
N TYR A 83 0.86 -5.91 -2.67
CA TYR A 83 0.61 -4.83 -3.63
C TYR A 83 1.86 -4.48 -4.46
N ARG A 84 3.08 -4.57 -3.89
CA ARG A 84 4.33 -4.30 -4.63
C ARG A 84 4.58 -5.33 -5.73
N LYS A 85 4.23 -6.59 -5.49
CA LYS A 85 4.32 -7.66 -6.49
C LYS A 85 3.36 -7.38 -7.64
N VAL A 86 2.11 -7.09 -7.32
CA VAL A 86 1.07 -6.79 -8.32
C VAL A 86 1.46 -5.55 -9.13
N ALA A 87 1.83 -4.45 -8.46
CA ALA A 87 2.22 -3.21 -9.11
C ALA A 87 3.39 -3.41 -10.08
N ARG A 88 4.41 -4.19 -9.70
CA ARG A 88 5.54 -4.49 -10.60
C ARG A 88 5.15 -5.37 -11.79
N GLU A 89 4.35 -6.41 -11.57
CA GLU A 89 3.95 -7.33 -12.65
C GLU A 89 2.97 -6.68 -13.64
N LYS A 90 2.10 -5.82 -13.14
CA LYS A 90 1.10 -5.09 -13.93
C LYS A 90 1.55 -3.68 -14.34
N ARG A 91 2.76 -3.26 -13.93
CA ARG A 91 3.33 -1.94 -14.18
C ARG A 91 2.41 -0.79 -13.74
N LEU A 92 1.78 -0.97 -12.58
CA LEU A 92 0.85 0.01 -12.04
C LEU A 92 1.61 1.22 -11.50
N PRO A 93 1.16 2.45 -11.79
CA PRO A 93 1.68 3.64 -11.15
C PRO A 93 1.30 3.64 -9.66
N LEU A 94 2.29 3.72 -8.77
CA LEU A 94 2.05 3.80 -7.31
C LEU A 94 2.03 5.24 -6.78
N SER A 95 2.76 6.13 -7.43
CA SER A 95 2.97 7.53 -7.00
C SER A 95 3.04 8.49 -8.20
N SER A 96 2.32 8.16 -9.27
CA SER A 96 2.18 9.01 -10.46
C SER A 96 0.74 9.02 -10.91
N TRP A 97 0.39 9.93 -11.80
CA TRP A 97 -0.96 10.00 -12.36
C TRP A 97 -1.31 8.73 -13.13
N ALA A 98 -2.58 8.35 -13.02
CA ALA A 98 -3.15 7.19 -13.69
C ALA A 98 -4.43 7.60 -14.41
N THR A 99 -4.63 7.04 -15.60
CA THR A 99 -5.86 7.17 -16.38
C THR A 99 -6.71 5.91 -16.17
N LEU A 100 -7.96 6.12 -15.79
CA LEU A 100 -8.94 5.08 -15.54
C LEU A 100 -9.88 4.96 -16.74
N SER A 101 -10.10 3.75 -17.23
CA SER A 101 -11.10 3.47 -18.27
C SER A 101 -12.03 2.33 -17.84
N ASN A 102 -13.21 2.24 -18.48
CA ASN A 102 -14.15 1.12 -18.29
C ASN A 102 -14.40 0.76 -16.81
N TYR A 103 -14.60 1.77 -15.97
CA TYR A 103 -14.84 1.61 -14.54
C TYR A 103 -16.34 1.69 -14.24
N PHE A 104 -16.75 1.00 -13.18
CA PHE A 104 -18.03 1.25 -12.53
C PHE A 104 -17.82 2.28 -11.44
N TYR A 105 -18.79 3.16 -11.23
CA TYR A 105 -18.74 4.12 -10.14
C TYR A 105 -20.06 4.19 -9.40
N GLU A 106 -19.95 4.41 -8.09
CA GLU A 106 -21.06 4.65 -7.19
C GLU A 106 -20.79 5.93 -6.40
N TYR A 107 -21.80 6.78 -6.28
CA TYR A 107 -21.74 7.92 -5.39
C TYR A 107 -22.08 7.46 -3.97
N ILE A 108 -21.18 7.73 -3.02
CA ILE A 108 -21.42 7.40 -1.61
C ILE A 108 -22.08 8.60 -0.91
N GLN A 109 -21.27 9.53 -0.37
CA GLN A 109 -21.71 10.73 0.32
C GLN A 109 -20.54 11.72 0.41
N GLY A 110 -20.84 13.02 0.56
CA GLY A 110 -19.81 14.04 0.81
C GLY A 110 -18.87 14.28 -0.37
N GLY A 111 -19.34 14.11 -1.60
CA GLY A 111 -18.52 14.29 -2.81
C GLY A 111 -17.53 13.15 -3.08
N THR A 112 -17.65 12.02 -2.36
CA THR A 112 -16.79 10.85 -2.55
C THR A 112 -17.44 9.84 -3.50
N TYR A 113 -16.63 9.29 -4.40
CA TYR A 113 -17.01 8.25 -5.34
C TYR A 113 -16.24 6.97 -5.05
N LEU A 114 -16.93 5.83 -5.09
CA LEU A 114 -16.30 4.52 -5.16
C LEU A 114 -16.12 4.14 -6.62
N LEU A 115 -14.89 3.83 -7.03
CA LEU A 115 -14.61 3.34 -8.37
C LEU A 115 -14.18 1.87 -8.30
N GLN A 116 -14.84 1.02 -9.06
CA GLN A 116 -14.44 -0.36 -9.28
C GLN A 116 -13.89 -0.51 -10.70
N ILE A 117 -12.64 -0.96 -10.80
CA ILE A 117 -11.92 -1.03 -12.07
C ILE A 117 -11.16 -2.34 -12.19
N SER A 118 -11.10 -2.89 -13.40
CA SER A 118 -10.17 -3.96 -13.73
C SER A 118 -8.74 -3.44 -13.72
N VAL A 119 -7.78 -4.21 -13.22
CA VAL A 119 -6.37 -3.84 -13.21
C VAL A 119 -5.83 -3.50 -14.61
N ASP A 120 -6.36 -4.11 -15.66
CA ASP A 120 -5.92 -3.87 -17.03
C ASP A 120 -6.44 -2.52 -17.61
N ASN A 121 -7.39 -1.88 -16.92
CA ASN A 121 -7.90 -0.55 -17.27
C ASN A 121 -7.33 0.57 -16.38
N TYR A 122 -6.40 0.24 -15.47
CA TYR A 122 -5.66 1.19 -14.64
C TYR A 122 -4.28 1.41 -15.23
N ASN A 123 -4.09 2.51 -15.95
CA ASN A 123 -2.88 2.73 -16.75
C ASN A 123 -2.14 4.01 -16.32
N PRO A 124 -0.81 4.08 -16.42
CA PRO A 124 -0.08 5.35 -16.31
C PRO A 124 -0.65 6.39 -17.27
N THR A 125 -0.80 7.63 -16.79
CA THR A 125 -1.18 8.76 -17.66
C THR A 125 -0.13 8.98 -18.74
N SER A 126 -0.58 9.26 -19.97
CA SER A 126 0.32 9.42 -21.13
C SER A 126 1.06 10.76 -21.09
N GLU A 127 2.22 10.85 -21.74
CA GLU A 127 2.97 12.12 -21.87
C GLU A 127 2.15 13.20 -22.59
N ASP A 128 1.30 12.81 -23.55
CA ASP A 128 0.41 13.73 -24.27
C ASP A 128 -0.61 14.38 -23.32
N ASP A 129 -1.12 13.64 -22.34
CA ASP A 129 -2.07 14.16 -21.35
C ASP A 129 -1.41 15.19 -20.41
N TYR A 130 -0.13 15.02 -20.06
CA TYR A 130 0.62 16.02 -19.30
C TYR A 130 0.79 17.34 -20.08
N ASN A 131 0.91 17.25 -21.40
CA ASN A 131 1.06 18.41 -22.28
C ASN A 131 -0.29 19.01 -22.71
N ASN A 132 -1.41 18.35 -22.38
CA ASN A 132 -2.73 18.82 -22.73
C ASN A 132 -3.07 20.11 -21.94
N PRO A 133 -3.35 21.26 -22.60
CA PRO A 133 -3.65 22.51 -21.91
C PRO A 133 -4.86 22.43 -20.96
N LEU A 134 -5.79 21.50 -21.20
CA LEU A 134 -6.98 21.31 -20.37
C LEU A 134 -6.69 20.53 -19.08
N LEU A 135 -5.65 19.68 -19.07
CA LEU A 135 -5.34 18.76 -17.96
C LEU A 135 -4.06 19.14 -17.23
N SER A 136 -3.06 19.67 -17.94
CA SER A 136 -1.72 20.00 -17.43
C SER A 136 -1.74 20.76 -16.10
N SER A 137 -2.60 21.77 -15.97
CA SER A 137 -2.76 22.51 -14.71
C SER A 137 -3.22 21.62 -13.55
N ALA A 138 -4.23 20.77 -13.78
CA ALA A 138 -4.74 19.85 -12.76
C ALA A 138 -3.77 18.71 -12.43
N LEU A 139 -2.93 18.29 -13.38
CA LEU A 139 -1.91 17.26 -13.20
C LEU A 139 -0.58 17.83 -12.63
N SER A 140 -0.40 19.15 -12.63
CA SER A 140 0.84 19.79 -12.17
C SER A 140 1.06 19.69 -10.66
N ARG A 141 -0.04 19.60 -9.88
CA ARG A 141 -0.03 19.57 -8.41
C ARG A 141 -1.06 18.59 -7.90
N ASP A 142 -0.66 17.73 -6.99
CA ASP A 142 -1.60 16.88 -6.27
C ASP A 142 -2.30 17.70 -5.18
N ARG A 143 -3.63 17.66 -5.13
CA ARG A 143 -4.42 18.29 -4.07
C ARG A 143 -4.41 17.43 -2.80
N THR A 144 -3.21 17.11 -2.32
CA THR A 144 -3.02 16.36 -1.09
C THR A 144 -3.17 17.31 0.10
N LEU A 145 -4.09 16.96 1.00
CA LEU A 145 -4.28 17.66 2.26
C LEU A 145 -3.30 17.09 3.29
N VAL A 146 -2.51 17.96 3.91
CA VAL A 146 -1.50 17.59 4.92
C VAL A 146 -1.95 18.11 6.26
N LEU A 147 -2.02 17.23 7.26
CA LEU A 147 -2.23 17.58 8.67
C LEU A 147 -0.92 17.35 9.42
N THR A 148 -0.37 18.40 10.03
CA THR A 148 0.70 18.28 11.02
C THR A 148 0.15 18.59 12.40
N TRP A 149 0.68 17.93 13.42
CA TRP A 149 0.24 18.10 14.78
C TRP A 149 1.38 17.86 15.77
N ASP A 150 1.27 18.49 16.94
CA ASP A 150 2.16 18.29 18.07
C ASP A 150 1.37 18.36 19.39
N ILE A 151 1.91 17.80 20.47
CA ILE A 151 1.23 17.70 21.77
C ILE A 151 2.09 18.26 22.89
N GLU A 152 1.42 18.84 23.88
CA GLU A 152 2.06 19.22 25.15
C GLU A 152 1.51 18.37 26.29
N THR A 153 2.41 18.00 27.18
CA THR A 153 2.12 17.10 28.30
C THR A 153 2.53 17.69 29.62
N TYR A 154 1.80 17.34 30.66
CA TYR A 154 2.06 17.76 32.02
C TYR A 154 1.98 16.56 32.97
N SER A 155 2.93 16.48 33.90
CA SER A 155 2.94 15.46 34.95
C SER A 155 2.80 16.12 36.32
N SER A 156 1.74 15.74 37.05
CA SER A 156 1.57 16.17 38.45
C SER A 156 2.30 15.26 39.46
N ARG A 157 2.97 14.19 39.00
CA ARG A 157 3.66 13.19 39.85
C ARG A 157 4.92 13.72 40.53
N LYS A 158 5.51 14.82 40.02
CA LYS A 158 6.73 15.46 40.56
C LYS A 158 7.94 14.52 40.71
N THR A 159 8.03 13.48 39.88
CA THR A 159 9.15 12.51 39.91
C THR A 159 10.38 13.00 39.14
N GLY A 160 10.24 14.04 38.32
CA GLY A 160 11.28 14.49 37.38
C GLY A 160 11.42 13.60 36.15
N GLU A 161 10.55 12.60 36.01
CA GLU A 161 10.48 11.71 34.86
C GLU A 161 9.65 12.35 33.75
N VAL A 162 9.83 11.85 32.51
CA VAL A 162 8.97 12.23 31.39
C VAL A 162 7.54 11.69 31.61
N PRO A 163 6.50 12.44 31.20
CA PRO A 163 5.12 11.97 31.27
C PRO A 163 4.93 10.61 30.59
N ASN A 164 4.13 9.74 31.20
CA ASN A 164 3.88 8.39 30.73
C ASN A 164 2.38 8.10 30.78
N ALA A 165 1.81 7.78 29.61
CA ALA A 165 0.38 7.57 29.39
C ALA A 165 -0.27 6.46 30.25
N LYS A 166 0.50 5.74 31.07
CA LYS A 166 -0.01 4.77 32.06
C LYS A 166 -0.49 5.40 33.36
N TYR A 167 -0.08 6.64 33.65
CA TYR A 167 -0.45 7.34 34.88
C TYR A 167 -1.52 8.38 34.57
N GLU A 168 -2.60 8.40 35.36
CA GLU A 168 -3.70 9.36 35.18
C GLU A 168 -3.24 10.80 35.44
N GLU A 169 -2.18 10.95 36.23
CA GLU A 169 -1.56 12.22 36.58
C GLU A 169 -0.71 12.84 35.46
N ASP A 170 -0.43 12.07 34.40
CA ASP A 170 0.35 12.45 33.22
C ASP A 170 -0.61 12.72 32.06
N ILE A 171 -0.96 13.99 31.87
CA ILE A 171 -2.01 14.41 30.94
C ILE A 171 -1.45 15.07 29.68
N VAL A 172 -2.18 14.92 28.56
CA VAL A 172 -2.03 15.80 27.40
C VAL A 172 -2.98 16.96 27.60
N PHE A 173 -2.45 18.16 27.77
CA PHE A 173 -3.25 19.36 28.04
C PHE A 173 -3.41 20.24 26.79
N MET A 174 -2.59 20.03 25.75
CA MET A 174 -2.65 20.77 24.50
C MET A 174 -2.35 19.90 23.29
N ILE A 175 -3.08 20.13 22.20
CA ILE A 175 -2.77 19.59 20.87
C ILE A 175 -2.84 20.74 19.87
N CYS A 176 -1.70 21.05 19.25
CA CYS A 176 -1.61 22.04 18.18
C CYS A 176 -1.62 21.32 16.84
N MET A 177 -2.39 21.84 15.88
CA MET A 177 -2.53 21.24 14.56
C MET A 177 -2.51 22.31 13.48
N THR A 178 -1.93 21.98 12.33
CA THR A 178 -2.04 22.80 11.12
C THR A 178 -2.43 21.95 9.92
N VAL A 179 -3.33 22.49 9.10
CA VAL A 179 -3.86 21.84 7.89
C VAL A 179 -3.41 22.64 6.68
N HIS A 180 -2.78 21.99 5.71
CA HIS A 180 -2.18 22.64 4.52
C HIS A 180 -2.56 21.89 3.25
N TRP A 181 -2.63 22.59 2.13
CA TRP A 181 -2.40 21.93 0.84
C TRP A 181 -0.90 21.69 0.71
N LYS A 182 -0.50 20.49 0.27
CA LYS A 182 0.91 20.08 0.19
C LYS A 182 1.84 21.12 -0.47
N ASP A 183 1.34 21.79 -1.52
CA ASP A 183 2.12 22.72 -2.33
C ASP A 183 1.82 24.21 -2.05
N ASP A 184 0.99 24.51 -1.04
CA ASP A 184 0.70 25.89 -0.65
C ASP A 184 1.54 26.30 0.56
N PRO A 185 2.10 27.53 0.58
CA PRO A 185 2.96 28.00 1.67
C PRO A 185 2.18 28.37 2.94
N GLU A 186 0.88 28.65 2.82
CA GLU A 186 0.04 29.11 3.92
C GLU A 186 -0.91 28.00 4.40
N PRO A 187 -1.07 27.82 5.73
CA PRO A 187 -2.05 26.89 6.27
C PRO A 187 -3.47 27.30 5.90
N LEU A 188 -4.29 26.29 5.58
CA LEU A 188 -5.74 26.46 5.46
C LEU A 188 -6.37 26.73 6.82
N LYS A 189 -5.90 26.03 7.84
CA LYS A 189 -6.38 26.12 9.22
C LYS A 189 -5.24 25.85 10.19
N GLN A 190 -5.24 26.59 11.29
CA GLN A 190 -4.42 26.35 12.46
C GLN A 190 -5.37 26.20 13.65
N ILE A 191 -5.24 25.10 14.38
CA ILE A 191 -6.19 24.69 15.42
C ILE A 191 -5.39 24.36 16.68
N CYS A 192 -5.83 24.86 17.82
CA CYS A 192 -5.27 24.54 19.13
C CYS A 192 -6.37 23.96 20.02
N LEU A 193 -6.22 22.71 20.43
CA LEU A 193 -7.09 22.07 21.40
C LEU A 193 -6.44 22.22 22.78
N VAL A 194 -7.18 22.72 23.76
CA VAL A 194 -6.68 22.92 25.12
C VAL A 194 -7.70 22.43 26.15
N ASP A 195 -7.23 21.96 27.30
CA ASP A 195 -8.09 21.55 28.43
C ASP A 195 -8.43 22.69 29.40
N VAL A 196 -7.74 23.83 29.27
CA VAL A 196 -7.93 25.04 30.08
C VAL A 196 -8.19 26.26 29.23
N GLU A 197 -8.87 27.26 29.79
CA GLU A 197 -9.08 28.54 29.11
C GLU A 197 -7.74 29.26 28.88
N ILE A 198 -7.53 29.72 27.64
CA ILE A 198 -6.37 30.52 27.25
C ILE A 198 -6.80 31.81 26.55
N ALA A 199 -5.88 32.77 26.46
CA ALA A 199 -6.12 33.99 25.70
C ALA A 199 -6.37 33.68 24.22
N PRO A 200 -7.34 34.35 23.57
CA PRO A 200 -7.64 34.11 22.16
C PRO A 200 -6.50 34.63 21.28
N ASP A 201 -6.13 33.85 20.26
CA ASP A 201 -5.26 34.27 19.17
C ASP A 201 -6.09 34.36 17.88
N PRO A 202 -6.15 35.52 17.21
CA PRO A 202 -6.96 35.70 16.00
C PRO A 202 -6.51 34.84 14.80
N GLN A 203 -5.29 34.28 14.81
CA GLN A 203 -4.76 33.42 13.77
C GLN A 203 -5.10 31.94 13.99
N LEU A 204 -5.48 31.57 15.22
CA LEU A 204 -5.72 30.19 15.65
C LEU A 204 -7.20 29.97 15.97
N ILE A 205 -7.71 28.81 15.59
CA ILE A 205 -8.97 28.32 16.13
C ILE A 205 -8.65 27.59 17.43
N THR A 206 -8.86 28.26 18.56
CA THR A 206 -8.74 27.64 19.89
C THR A 206 -10.06 26.96 20.26
N ILE A 207 -9.99 25.68 20.59
CA ILE A 207 -11.12 24.88 21.08
C ILE A 207 -10.78 24.44 22.50
N ILE A 208 -11.60 24.88 23.46
CA ILE A 208 -11.49 24.47 24.86
C ILE A 208 -12.29 23.18 25.03
N CYS A 209 -11.59 22.11 25.35
CA CYS A 209 -12.15 20.78 25.58
C CYS A 209 -12.46 20.63 27.07
N GLY A 210 -13.74 20.45 27.42
CA GLY A 210 -14.10 20.07 28.78
C GLY A 210 -13.76 18.60 29.07
N SER A 211 -13.60 18.26 30.34
CA SER A 211 -13.58 16.87 30.78
C SER A 211 -14.92 16.19 30.47
N GLN A 212 -14.90 15.02 29.82
CA GLN A 212 -16.06 14.12 29.74
C GLN A 212 -16.38 13.53 31.11
#